data_AF-A0A958JEI4-F1
#
_entry.id   AF-A0A958JEI4-F1
#
_cell.length_a   1.000
_cell.length_b   1.000
_cell.length_c   1.000
_cell.angle_alpha   90.00
_cell.angle_beta   90.00
_cell.angle_gamma   90.00
#
_symmetry.space_group_name_H-M   'P 1'
#
loop_
_entity.id
_entity.type
_entity.pdbx_description
1 polymer ?
#
loop_
_entity_poly.entity_id
_entity_poly.type
_entity_poly.pdbx_seq_one_letter_code
_entity_poly.pdbx_strand_id
1 'polypeptide(L)'
;MPGLLKQLQKQKPVERKSKPQEVVVRSEARVSQNVFVLDQVVEDAAVRNVVAAAEGVQHEAEALLAELVAESARPSAAPQSKSKPSRVVKRVATAMPSEDKPLHALDDAAPWWLSEEKEPNPQVEMLVEKARGILEQLRLNVEESKQPEVLVHKATQEAVATLRDEVRISRRVQAEAEKELLLLLVGKGPLTALYEDMAVTDIFIDSHKSIKVLRRGHAIETPFSFRSPEEYRLFIDAMLSAADRSFGPANPIVDCVLMDEWRSRINAIDATLLEGREPRLCIRVPRLQRISFYDILQTKTLPATLAAWLAEVVALGQANLLVLGPTGSGKSVMTTALLSAVNSDERIITIEDVPELFVPTSHLEKLVARPPNADGEGEVTMPDLLRAALRRAPHRIVVGEIRDEEGRLFLRALETGHAGSIATIHADNARDALWRLLDLISSYEVSPHTSIMRRIGRSVHLIIGMKKVKGTPCLVEVSEVLMPEDEEFQVRPLVTYAGEVNGKRRWHLHGAAAEESYWVRKVAQHGLPLAPGPGLSLAPEPDEEHHSQKGPRRA
;
A
#
# COMPACT_ATOMS: atom_id res chain seq x y z
N MET A 1 12.03 -3.60 -60.13
CA MET A 1 10.91 -4.04 -59.28
C MET A 1 9.87 -2.94 -59.20
N PRO A 2 8.80 -3.02 -60.00
CA PRO A 2 7.64 -2.13 -59.91
C PRO A 2 6.70 -2.60 -58.79
N GLY A 3 6.01 -1.67 -58.13
CA GLY A 3 4.79 -1.98 -57.37
C GLY A 3 4.77 -1.50 -55.93
N LEU A 4 4.38 -0.24 -55.71
CA LEU A 4 3.64 0.20 -54.51
C LEU A 4 3.13 1.64 -54.66
N LEU A 5 2.55 1.97 -55.82
CA LEU A 5 1.96 3.30 -56.09
C LEU A 5 0.70 3.22 -56.96
N LYS A 6 -0.11 2.17 -56.75
CA LYS A 6 -1.47 2.04 -57.29
C LYS A 6 -2.36 1.36 -56.26
N GLN A 7 -2.92 2.15 -55.34
CA GLN A 7 -4.27 1.94 -54.77
C GLN A 7 -4.74 3.07 -53.86
N LEU A 8 -4.06 4.22 -53.83
CA LEU A 8 -4.64 5.50 -53.43
C LEU A 8 -5.35 6.15 -54.63
N GLN A 9 -6.56 5.69 -54.94
CA GLN A 9 -7.58 6.43 -55.71
C GLN A 9 -8.76 5.50 -55.98
N LYS A 10 -9.72 5.47 -55.06
CA LYS A 10 -11.15 5.20 -55.30
C LYS A 10 -11.86 5.24 -53.95
N GLN A 11 -12.45 6.39 -53.62
CA GLN A 11 -13.75 6.46 -52.95
C GLN A 11 -14.28 7.89 -53.02
N LYS A 12 -15.49 8.01 -53.58
CA LYS A 12 -16.26 9.24 -53.82
C LYS A 12 -16.69 9.89 -52.49
N PRO A 13 -16.90 11.21 -52.45
CA PRO A 13 -17.41 11.87 -51.25
C PRO A 13 -18.90 11.58 -51.09
N VAL A 14 -19.31 11.13 -49.91
CA VAL A 14 -20.71 11.05 -49.50
C VAL A 14 -20.96 12.23 -48.57
N GLU A 15 -21.68 13.24 -49.07
CA GLU A 15 -22.28 14.28 -48.25
C GLU A 15 -23.24 13.64 -47.23
N ARG A 16 -22.94 13.79 -45.95
CA ARG A 16 -23.91 13.58 -44.87
C ARG A 16 -24.24 14.91 -44.24
N LYS A 17 -25.47 15.36 -44.50
CA LYS A 17 -26.14 16.50 -43.86
C LYS A 17 -26.05 16.35 -42.34
N SER A 18 -25.40 17.31 -41.68
CA SER A 18 -25.45 17.50 -40.23
C SER A 18 -26.82 18.09 -39.85
N LYS A 19 -27.56 17.38 -39.00
CA LYS A 19 -28.56 17.98 -38.12
C LYS A 19 -27.91 18.16 -36.75
N PRO A 20 -28.09 19.30 -36.06
CA PRO A 20 -27.61 19.45 -34.69
C PRO A 20 -28.51 18.60 -33.78
N GLN A 21 -27.93 17.61 -33.11
CA GLN A 21 -28.56 17.01 -31.93
C GLN A 21 -27.97 17.68 -30.71
N GLU A 22 -28.85 18.29 -29.93
CA GLU A 22 -28.61 18.91 -28.64
C GLU A 22 -27.85 17.95 -27.73
N VAL A 23 -26.63 18.34 -27.35
CA VAL A 23 -25.89 17.73 -26.25
C VAL A 23 -26.28 18.51 -25.00
N VAL A 24 -27.37 18.09 -24.36
CA VAL A 24 -27.75 18.54 -23.02
C VAL A 24 -28.10 17.30 -22.19
N VAL A 25 -27.61 17.28 -20.96
CA VAL A 25 -27.83 16.29 -19.90
C VAL A 25 -27.02 14.97 -19.99
N ARG A 26 -25.73 15.04 -19.61
CA ARG A 26 -24.96 13.90 -19.06
C ARG A 26 -24.04 14.32 -17.89
N SER A 27 -24.41 15.35 -17.15
CA SER A 27 -23.69 15.83 -15.95
C SER A 27 -24.27 15.24 -14.65
N GLU A 28 -25.55 14.88 -14.59
CA GLU A 28 -26.20 14.50 -13.32
C GLU A 28 -25.96 13.04 -12.90
N ALA A 29 -25.76 12.13 -13.86
CA ALA A 29 -25.47 10.73 -13.56
C ALA A 29 -24.03 10.46 -13.08
N ARG A 30 -23.13 11.47 -13.14
CA ARG A 30 -21.72 11.36 -12.71
C ARG A 30 -21.50 11.71 -11.25
N VAL A 31 -22.42 12.47 -10.65
CA VAL A 31 -22.37 12.81 -9.22
C VAL A 31 -22.85 11.63 -8.37
N SER A 32 -23.76 10.81 -8.89
CA SER A 32 -24.41 9.73 -8.15
C SER A 32 -23.50 8.55 -7.80
N GLN A 33 -22.40 8.32 -8.55
CA GLN A 33 -21.45 7.24 -8.23
C GLN A 33 -20.36 7.66 -7.23
N ASN A 34 -20.08 8.95 -7.08
CA ASN A 34 -19.07 9.46 -6.14
C ASN A 34 -19.66 9.94 -4.79
N VAL A 35 -20.98 9.95 -4.65
CA VAL A 35 -21.69 10.35 -3.40
C VAL A 35 -21.99 9.18 -2.45
N PHE A 36 -21.71 7.93 -2.85
CA PHE A 36 -22.02 6.74 -2.03
C PHE A 36 -21.08 6.45 -0.85
N VAL A 37 -20.26 7.42 -0.40
CA VAL A 37 -19.25 7.22 0.69
C VAL A 37 -19.39 8.23 1.85
N LEU A 38 -20.54 8.89 2.02
CA LEU A 38 -20.73 9.86 3.11
C LEU A 38 -22.07 9.75 3.86
N ASP A 39 -22.57 8.52 4.06
CA ASP A 39 -23.86 8.31 4.79
C ASP A 39 -23.71 7.88 6.26
N GLN A 40 -22.59 8.21 6.90
CA GLN A 40 -22.37 7.92 8.32
C GLN A 40 -21.64 9.09 8.99
N VAL A 41 -22.36 10.20 9.23
CA VAL A 41 -22.35 11.07 10.43
C VAL A 41 -23.40 12.16 10.17
N VAL A 42 -24.59 12.07 10.76
CA VAL A 42 -25.62 13.11 10.66
C VAL A 42 -25.99 13.61 12.06
N GLU A 43 -25.66 14.87 12.33
CA GLU A 43 -26.50 15.78 13.12
C GLU A 43 -26.32 17.21 12.57
N ASP A 44 -27.13 17.62 11.58
CA ASP A 44 -27.48 19.05 11.42
C ASP A 44 -28.76 19.25 10.59
N ALA A 45 -29.55 20.27 10.95
CA ALA A 45 -30.88 20.57 10.41
C ALA A 45 -30.87 21.15 8.98
N ALA A 46 -29.71 21.59 8.47
CA ALA A 46 -29.57 22.14 7.12
C ALA A 46 -29.66 21.07 6.01
N VAL A 47 -29.37 19.80 6.32
CA VAL A 47 -29.41 18.68 5.35
C VAL A 47 -30.83 18.19 5.08
N ARG A 48 -31.77 18.36 6.03
CA ARG A 48 -33.18 17.95 5.85
C ARG A 48 -33.88 18.66 4.69
N ASN A 49 -33.53 19.91 4.43
CA ASN A 49 -34.14 20.67 3.32
C ASN A 49 -33.62 20.23 1.95
N VAL A 50 -32.42 19.64 1.90
CA VAL A 50 -31.83 19.08 0.67
C VAL A 50 -32.37 17.67 0.41
N VAL A 51 -32.56 16.87 1.46
CA VAL A 51 -33.18 15.52 1.37
C VAL A 51 -34.65 15.61 0.94
N ALA A 52 -35.43 16.56 1.47
CA ALA A 52 -36.84 16.73 1.09
C ALA A 52 -37.04 17.15 -0.39
N ALA A 53 -36.05 17.80 -1.00
CA ALA A 53 -36.07 18.14 -2.42
C ALA A 53 -35.67 16.94 -3.32
N ALA A 54 -34.90 15.99 -2.80
CA ALA A 54 -34.48 14.77 -3.51
C ALA A 54 -35.55 13.66 -3.49
N GLU A 55 -36.33 13.54 -2.40
CA GLU A 55 -37.42 12.56 -2.29
C GLU A 55 -38.57 12.81 -3.28
N GLY A 56 -38.80 14.08 -3.69
CA GLY A 56 -39.81 14.42 -4.69
C GLY A 56 -39.49 13.92 -6.11
N VAL A 57 -38.20 13.83 -6.46
CA VAL A 57 -37.75 13.39 -7.80
C VAL A 57 -37.73 11.86 -7.91
N GLN A 58 -37.56 11.17 -6.78
CA GLN A 58 -37.51 9.71 -6.72
C GLN A 58 -38.90 9.07 -6.93
N HIS A 59 -39.97 9.72 -6.45
CA HIS A 59 -41.34 9.25 -6.65
C HIS A 59 -41.84 9.39 -8.10
N GLU A 60 -41.39 10.38 -8.86
CA GLU A 60 -41.72 10.50 -10.29
C GLU A 60 -40.99 9.45 -11.15
N ALA A 61 -39.77 9.09 -10.78
CA ALA A 61 -38.99 8.05 -11.48
C ALA A 61 -39.55 6.63 -11.27
N GLU A 62 -40.06 6.32 -10.06
CA GLU A 62 -40.68 5.03 -9.75
C GLU A 62 -42.05 4.85 -10.45
N ALA A 63 -42.81 5.92 -10.63
CA ALA A 63 -44.09 5.88 -11.35
C ALA A 63 -43.91 5.57 -12.85
N LEU A 64 -42.90 6.17 -13.49
CA LEU A 64 -42.53 5.92 -14.89
C LEU A 64 -42.01 4.49 -15.13
N LEU A 65 -41.31 3.91 -14.16
CA LEU A 65 -40.82 2.53 -14.20
C LEU A 65 -41.95 1.50 -14.03
N ALA A 66 -42.96 1.81 -13.22
CA ALA A 66 -44.12 0.94 -13.04
C ALA A 66 -45.01 0.87 -14.30
N GLU A 67 -45.13 1.98 -15.05
CA GLU A 67 -45.86 2.03 -16.33
C GLU A 67 -45.18 1.20 -17.43
N LEU A 68 -43.83 1.25 -17.50
CA LEU A 68 -43.04 0.49 -18.49
C LEU A 68 -43.05 -1.03 -18.25
N VAL A 69 -43.22 -1.49 -17.01
CA VAL A 69 -43.25 -2.92 -16.67
C VAL A 69 -44.63 -3.54 -16.99
N ALA A 70 -45.71 -2.76 -16.89
CA ALA A 70 -47.08 -3.22 -17.15
C ALA A 70 -47.35 -3.56 -18.63
N GLU A 71 -46.55 -3.03 -19.57
CA GLU A 71 -46.77 -3.19 -21.01
C GLU A 71 -46.20 -4.49 -21.60
N SER A 72 -45.40 -5.25 -20.82
CA SER A 72 -44.63 -6.40 -21.32
C SER A 72 -45.23 -7.80 -21.04
N ALA A 73 -46.38 -7.91 -20.36
CA ALA A 73 -46.93 -9.20 -19.94
C ALA A 73 -48.33 -9.50 -20.51
N ARG A 74 -48.40 -10.27 -21.62
CA ARG A 74 -49.57 -11.08 -22.00
C ARG A 74 -49.16 -12.55 -22.17
N PRO A 75 -49.93 -13.55 -21.67
CA PRO A 75 -49.48 -14.94 -21.59
C PRO A 75 -49.94 -15.83 -22.76
N SER A 76 -49.16 -16.85 -23.10
CA SER A 76 -49.59 -18.02 -23.89
C SER A 76 -49.39 -19.32 -23.08
N ALA A 77 -50.35 -20.23 -23.22
CA ALA A 77 -50.71 -21.30 -22.28
C ALA A 77 -49.90 -22.63 -22.41
N ALA A 78 -49.65 -23.25 -21.24
CA ALA A 78 -49.74 -24.68 -20.81
C ALA A 78 -49.81 -25.85 -21.86
N PRO A 79 -49.32 -27.09 -21.55
CA PRO A 79 -49.71 -27.81 -20.33
C PRO A 79 -48.65 -28.64 -19.56
N GLN A 80 -49.03 -28.88 -18.30
CA GLN A 80 -48.34 -29.57 -17.23
C GLN A 80 -48.57 -31.10 -17.26
N SER A 81 -47.59 -31.87 -16.77
CA SER A 81 -47.83 -33.21 -16.20
C SER A 81 -47.25 -33.31 -14.78
N LYS A 82 -47.92 -34.12 -13.96
CA LYS A 82 -48.01 -34.05 -12.49
C LYS A 82 -46.94 -34.90 -11.77
N SER A 83 -46.38 -34.39 -10.68
CA SER A 83 -46.08 -35.20 -9.48
C SER A 83 -46.11 -34.35 -8.20
N LYS A 84 -46.49 -35.00 -7.09
CA LYS A 84 -46.95 -34.47 -5.78
C LYS A 84 -45.77 -34.18 -4.80
N PRO A 85 -46.01 -33.56 -3.63
CA PRO A 85 -45.21 -32.47 -3.10
C PRO A 85 -44.02 -32.91 -2.25
N SER A 86 -42.84 -32.35 -2.53
CA SER A 86 -41.71 -32.34 -1.60
C SER A 86 -41.74 -31.07 -0.76
N ARG A 87 -41.79 -31.29 0.56
CA ARG A 87 -41.66 -30.37 1.68
C ARG A 87 -40.75 -29.16 1.38
N VAL A 88 -41.31 -27.96 1.52
CA VAL A 88 -40.61 -26.66 1.41
C VAL A 88 -39.45 -26.63 2.41
N VAL A 89 -38.22 -26.74 1.91
CA VAL A 89 -37.03 -26.30 2.65
C VAL A 89 -37.08 -24.77 2.60
N LYS A 90 -37.27 -24.14 3.77
CA LYS A 90 -36.99 -22.71 3.94
C LYS A 90 -35.57 -22.47 3.45
N ARG A 91 -35.42 -21.76 2.32
CA ARG A 91 -34.19 -21.04 2.03
C ARG A 91 -34.05 -20.02 3.15
N VAL A 92 -33.21 -20.36 4.13
CA VAL A 92 -32.59 -19.36 4.99
C VAL A 92 -31.88 -18.42 4.05
N ALA A 93 -32.29 -17.15 4.05
CA ALA A 93 -31.55 -16.08 3.41
C ALA A 93 -30.10 -16.21 3.91
N THR A 94 -29.18 -16.52 3.00
CA THR A 94 -27.75 -16.41 3.28
C THR A 94 -27.54 -14.99 3.76
N ALA A 95 -27.25 -14.88 5.06
CA ALA A 95 -26.87 -13.63 5.69
C ALA A 95 -25.77 -12.99 4.83
N MET A 96 -25.93 -11.69 4.61
CA MET A 96 -24.86 -10.86 4.06
C MET A 96 -23.59 -11.10 4.89
N PRO A 97 -22.39 -11.10 4.28
CA PRO A 97 -21.15 -11.25 5.02
C PRO A 97 -21.18 -10.25 6.18
N SER A 98 -20.99 -10.77 7.39
CA SER A 98 -20.98 -10.01 8.62
C SER A 98 -20.08 -8.79 8.48
N GLU A 99 -20.58 -7.65 8.94
CA GLU A 99 -19.83 -6.39 9.08
C GLU A 99 -18.38 -6.67 9.49
N ASP A 100 -17.45 -6.47 8.55
CA ASP A 100 -16.03 -6.43 8.86
C ASP A 100 -15.85 -5.37 9.92
N LYS A 101 -15.44 -5.79 11.13
CA LYS A 101 -15.02 -4.86 12.18
C LYS A 101 -14.00 -3.91 11.55
N PRO A 102 -14.11 -2.58 11.77
CA PRO A 102 -13.12 -1.66 11.26
C PRO A 102 -11.73 -2.11 11.73
N LEU A 103 -10.82 -2.32 10.77
CA LEU A 103 -9.43 -2.78 11.01
C LEU A 103 -8.64 -1.86 11.98
N HIS A 104 -9.22 -0.72 12.35
CA HIS A 104 -8.62 0.34 13.16
C HIS A 104 -9.30 0.59 14.51
N ALA A 105 -10.20 -0.28 14.98
CA ALA A 105 -10.54 -0.27 16.40
C ALA A 105 -9.25 -0.56 17.18
N LEU A 106 -8.70 0.47 17.84
CA LEU A 106 -7.53 0.40 18.70
C LEU A 106 -7.85 -0.52 19.88
N ASP A 107 -7.73 -1.84 19.66
CA ASP A 107 -7.75 -2.80 20.74
C ASP A 107 -6.36 -2.72 21.39
N ASP A 108 -6.24 -1.92 22.45
CA ASP A 108 -5.04 -1.81 23.30
C ASP A 108 -4.74 -3.10 24.07
N ALA A 109 -5.49 -4.18 23.80
CA ALA A 109 -5.21 -5.50 24.30
C ALA A 109 -3.78 -5.94 23.94
N ALA A 110 -3.11 -6.50 24.94
CA ALA A 110 -1.86 -7.22 24.76
C ALA A 110 -2.04 -8.27 23.64
N PRO A 111 -1.06 -8.45 22.74
CA PRO A 111 -1.14 -9.48 21.72
C PRO A 111 -1.40 -10.86 22.34
N TRP A 112 -2.25 -11.65 21.69
CA TRP A 112 -2.66 -12.98 22.16
C TRP A 112 -1.47 -13.90 22.41
N TRP A 113 -0.42 -13.78 21.61
CA TRP A 113 0.81 -14.57 21.71
C TRP A 113 1.69 -14.23 22.93
N LEU A 114 1.47 -13.11 23.64
CA LEU A 114 2.15 -12.87 24.93
C LEU A 114 1.68 -13.81 26.03
N SER A 115 0.43 -14.27 25.92
CA SER A 115 -0.14 -15.24 26.87
C SER A 115 0.16 -16.70 26.49
N GLU A 116 0.76 -16.92 25.32
CA GLU A 116 1.22 -18.23 24.86
C GLU A 116 2.62 -18.57 25.41
N GLU A 117 2.90 -18.28 26.68
CA GLU A 117 4.07 -18.87 27.35
C GLU A 117 3.90 -20.39 27.35
N LYS A 118 4.49 -21.04 26.35
CA LYS A 118 4.70 -22.48 26.37
C LYS A 118 5.90 -22.73 27.24
N GLU A 119 5.66 -23.22 28.46
CA GLU A 119 6.74 -23.89 29.19
C GLU A 119 7.31 -25.01 28.31
N PRO A 120 8.63 -25.05 28.07
CA PRO A 120 9.24 -26.09 27.27
C PRO A 120 8.93 -27.44 27.90
N ASN A 121 8.27 -28.32 27.14
CA ASN A 121 7.95 -29.68 27.59
C ASN A 121 9.10 -30.61 27.17
N PRO A 122 9.90 -31.14 28.10
CA PRO A 122 11.08 -31.95 27.75
C PRO A 122 10.75 -33.19 26.92
N GLN A 123 9.53 -33.74 27.07
CA GLN A 123 9.10 -34.89 26.27
C GLN A 123 8.80 -34.51 24.81
N VAL A 124 8.29 -33.29 24.59
CA VAL A 124 8.06 -32.76 23.23
C VAL A 124 9.40 -32.49 22.57
N GLU A 125 10.33 -31.84 23.25
CA GLU A 125 11.68 -31.55 22.73
C GLU A 125 12.40 -32.82 22.31
N MET A 126 12.46 -33.81 23.20
CA MET A 126 13.07 -35.12 22.92
C MET A 126 12.44 -35.80 21.70
N LEU A 127 11.12 -35.73 21.54
CA LEU A 127 10.43 -36.29 20.38
C LEU A 127 10.75 -35.57 19.09
N VAL A 128 10.77 -34.24 19.11
CA VAL A 128 11.08 -33.42 17.94
C VAL A 128 12.51 -33.69 17.47
N GLU A 129 13.47 -33.75 18.39
CA GLU A 129 14.87 -34.08 18.07
C GLU A 129 15.00 -35.48 17.47
N LYS A 130 14.37 -36.49 18.08
CA LYS A 130 14.42 -37.87 17.59
C LYS A 130 13.74 -38.02 16.23
N ALA A 131 12.56 -37.42 16.05
CA ALA A 131 11.82 -37.46 14.79
C ALA A 131 12.57 -36.73 13.66
N ARG A 132 13.21 -35.60 13.97
CA ARG A 132 14.09 -34.90 13.01
C ARG A 132 15.26 -35.77 12.59
N GLY A 133 15.95 -36.42 13.53
CA GLY A 133 17.04 -37.34 13.21
C GLY A 133 16.63 -38.50 12.31
N ILE A 134 15.40 -39.01 12.47
CA ILE A 134 14.82 -40.03 11.58
C ILE A 134 14.62 -39.48 10.16
N LEU A 135 14.06 -38.27 10.03
CA LEU A 135 13.86 -37.63 8.72
C LEU A 135 15.20 -37.42 7.98
N GLU A 136 16.23 -36.98 8.70
CA GLU A 136 17.58 -36.80 8.16
C GLU A 136 18.22 -38.13 7.73
N GLN A 137 18.10 -39.18 8.54
CA GLN A 137 18.58 -40.53 8.20
C GLN A 137 17.90 -41.10 6.96
N LEU A 138 16.59 -40.85 6.82
CA LEU A 138 15.81 -41.27 5.66
C LEU A 138 16.00 -40.35 4.45
N ARG A 139 16.74 -39.25 4.60
CA ARG A 139 16.95 -38.22 3.56
C ARG A 139 15.64 -37.72 2.95
N LEU A 140 14.60 -37.60 3.78
CA LEU A 140 13.29 -37.14 3.35
C LEU A 140 13.29 -35.62 3.29
N ASN A 141 13.10 -35.07 2.09
CA ASN A 141 12.94 -33.63 1.93
C ASN A 141 11.49 -33.24 2.25
N VAL A 142 11.23 -32.88 3.52
CA VAL A 142 9.89 -32.55 4.00
C VAL A 142 9.38 -31.24 3.37
N GLU A 143 10.28 -30.29 3.15
CA GLU A 143 10.00 -28.96 2.57
C GLU A 143 9.41 -29.06 1.16
N GLU A 144 9.88 -30.01 0.35
CA GLU A 144 9.44 -30.22 -1.03
C GLU A 144 8.27 -31.21 -1.16
N SER A 145 7.85 -31.82 -0.04
CA SER A 145 6.80 -32.83 -0.05
C SER A 145 5.43 -32.21 -0.29
N LYS A 146 4.59 -32.88 -1.10
CA LYS A 146 3.17 -32.53 -1.24
C LYS A 146 2.35 -32.87 0.01
N GLN A 147 2.88 -33.69 0.91
CA GLN A 147 2.21 -34.15 2.13
C GLN A 147 3.20 -34.17 3.31
N PRO A 148 3.68 -32.99 3.74
CA PRO A 148 4.68 -32.91 4.81
C PRO A 148 4.14 -33.44 6.15
N GLU A 149 2.85 -33.19 6.42
CA GLU A 149 2.14 -33.68 7.62
C GLU A 149 2.26 -35.20 7.78
N VAL A 150 2.16 -35.95 6.67
CA VAL A 150 2.25 -37.42 6.68
C VAL A 150 3.66 -37.89 7.00
N LEU A 151 4.68 -37.21 6.48
CA LEU A 151 6.08 -37.54 6.74
C LEU A 151 6.45 -37.24 8.19
N VAL A 152 6.07 -36.07 8.68
CA VAL A 152 6.25 -35.66 10.07
C VAL A 152 5.56 -36.65 10.99
N HIS A 153 4.28 -36.94 10.77
CA HIS A 153 3.52 -37.91 11.59
C HIS A 153 4.18 -39.29 11.65
N LYS A 154 4.66 -39.82 10.52
CA LYS A 154 5.38 -41.11 10.48
C LYS A 154 6.69 -41.05 11.29
N ALA A 155 7.48 -40.00 11.11
CA ALA A 155 8.73 -39.84 11.84
C ALA A 155 8.50 -39.69 13.35
N THR A 156 7.46 -38.96 13.77
CA THR A 156 7.11 -38.83 15.18
C THR A 156 6.57 -40.14 15.75
N GLN A 157 5.77 -40.91 15.00
CA GLN A 157 5.36 -42.26 15.40
C GLN A 157 6.55 -43.20 15.60
N GLU A 158 7.52 -43.17 14.70
CA GLU A 158 8.73 -43.99 14.78
C GLU A 158 9.64 -43.55 15.94
N ALA A 159 9.73 -42.25 16.20
CA ALA A 159 10.39 -41.72 17.39
C ALA A 159 9.73 -42.21 18.69
N VAL A 160 8.39 -42.17 18.78
CA VAL A 160 7.63 -42.72 19.92
C VAL A 160 7.88 -44.21 20.09
N ALA A 161 7.91 -44.98 19.00
CA ALA A 161 8.18 -46.42 19.04
C ALA A 161 9.59 -46.72 19.56
N THR A 162 10.57 -45.92 19.15
CA THR A 162 11.98 -46.06 19.57
C THR A 162 12.18 -45.70 21.05
N LEU A 163 11.45 -44.71 21.56
CA LEU A 163 11.56 -44.23 22.94
C LEU A 163 10.63 -44.96 23.92
N ARG A 164 9.85 -45.94 23.44
CA ARG A 164 8.78 -46.59 24.20
C ARG A 164 9.27 -47.27 25.48
N ASP A 165 10.49 -47.79 25.46
CA ASP A 165 11.10 -48.50 26.60
C ASP A 165 11.77 -47.54 27.60
N GLU A 166 12.00 -46.28 27.22
CA GLU A 166 12.67 -45.27 28.05
C GLU A 166 11.66 -44.31 28.71
N VAL A 167 10.67 -43.84 27.95
CA VAL A 167 9.74 -42.79 28.39
C VAL A 167 8.32 -43.07 27.89
N ARG A 168 7.34 -42.93 28.79
CA ARG A 168 5.92 -43.00 28.41
C ARG A 168 5.45 -41.67 27.81
N ILE A 169 5.14 -41.69 26.52
CA ILE A 169 4.70 -40.52 25.75
C ILE A 169 3.18 -40.59 25.57
N SER A 170 2.48 -39.50 25.87
CA SER A 170 1.04 -39.39 25.65
C SER A 170 0.71 -38.97 24.22
N ARG A 171 -0.50 -39.28 23.73
CA ARG A 171 -0.97 -38.79 22.41
C ARG A 171 -0.96 -37.26 22.31
N ARG A 172 -1.18 -36.55 23.43
CA ARG A 172 -1.14 -35.08 23.47
C ARG A 172 0.27 -34.56 23.19
N VAL A 173 1.26 -35.14 23.87
CA VAL A 173 2.68 -34.80 23.68
C VAL A 173 3.14 -35.12 22.26
N GLN A 174 2.72 -36.28 21.72
CA GLN A 174 3.02 -36.63 20.32
C GLN A 174 2.41 -35.62 19.34
N ALA A 175 1.12 -35.28 19.47
CA ALA A 175 0.48 -34.32 18.57
C ALA A 175 1.10 -32.91 18.67
N GLU A 176 1.56 -32.53 19.86
CA GLU A 176 2.28 -31.28 20.08
C GLU A 176 3.66 -31.29 19.39
N ALA A 177 4.42 -32.38 19.52
CA ALA A 177 5.69 -32.57 18.81
C ALA A 177 5.52 -32.59 17.28
N GLU A 178 4.45 -33.24 16.77
CA GLU A 178 4.12 -33.24 15.34
C GLU A 178 3.86 -31.82 14.83
N LYS A 179 3.03 -31.03 15.54
CA LYS A 179 2.74 -29.64 15.19
C LYS A 179 4.02 -28.79 15.19
N GLU A 180 4.85 -28.94 16.23
CA GLU A 180 6.07 -28.15 16.38
C GLU A 180 7.12 -28.51 15.32
N LEU A 181 7.32 -29.79 15.03
CA LEU A 181 8.21 -30.24 13.97
C LEU A 181 7.73 -29.76 12.59
N LEU A 182 6.41 -29.78 12.34
CA LEU A 182 5.85 -29.25 11.09
C LEU A 182 6.10 -27.73 10.96
N LEU A 183 5.93 -26.96 12.04
CA LEU A 183 6.20 -25.52 12.04
C LEU A 183 7.68 -25.21 11.82
N LEU A 184 8.59 -26.04 12.33
CA LEU A 184 10.03 -25.88 12.14
C LEU A 184 10.49 -26.24 10.72
N LEU A 185 9.92 -27.28 10.12
CA LEU A 185 10.33 -27.78 8.81
C LEU A 185 9.63 -27.08 7.65
N VAL A 186 8.37 -26.68 7.80
CA VAL A 186 7.56 -26.12 6.70
C VAL A 186 7.05 -24.72 7.01
N GLY A 187 6.90 -24.40 8.30
CA GLY A 187 6.43 -23.10 8.76
C GLY A 187 7.57 -22.08 8.93
N LYS A 188 7.28 -21.02 9.69
CA LYS A 188 8.26 -20.01 10.09
C LYS A 188 8.82 -20.28 11.50
N GLY A 189 8.73 -21.54 11.95
CA GLY A 189 9.12 -21.97 13.28
C GLY A 189 8.50 -21.10 14.39
N PRO A 190 9.31 -20.58 15.34
CA PRO A 190 8.81 -19.75 16.44
C PRO A 190 8.24 -18.40 15.98
N LEU A 191 8.49 -17.99 14.73
CA LEU A 191 7.96 -16.72 14.21
C LEU A 191 6.52 -16.83 13.71
N THR A 192 5.93 -18.03 13.65
CA THR A 192 4.61 -18.26 13.03
C THR A 192 3.53 -17.35 13.61
N ALA A 193 3.39 -17.31 14.95
CA ALA A 193 2.43 -16.44 15.62
C ALA A 193 2.67 -14.94 15.36
N LEU A 194 3.94 -14.54 15.21
CA LEU A 194 4.31 -13.15 14.91
C LEU A 194 3.96 -12.78 13.46
N TYR A 195 4.08 -13.71 12.53
CA TYR A 195 3.64 -13.55 11.14
C TYR A 195 2.11 -13.49 11.03
N GLU A 196 1.37 -14.21 11.88
CA GLU A 196 -0.10 -14.17 11.92
C GLU A 196 -0.66 -12.87 12.52
N ASP A 197 0.07 -12.22 13.42
CA ASP A 197 -0.32 -10.92 13.97
C ASP A 197 -0.13 -9.79 12.94
N MET A 198 -1.22 -9.42 12.26
CA MET A 198 -1.28 -8.33 11.27
C MET A 198 -0.80 -6.96 11.77
N ALA A 199 -0.66 -6.77 13.09
CA ALA A 199 -0.14 -5.55 13.67
C ALA A 199 1.40 -5.51 13.77
N VAL A 200 2.08 -6.65 13.60
CA VAL A 200 3.55 -6.77 13.55
C VAL A 200 4.06 -6.36 12.17
N THR A 201 4.98 -5.41 12.11
CA THR A 201 5.58 -4.93 10.85
C THR A 201 7.04 -5.33 10.69
N ASP A 202 7.76 -5.50 11.81
CA ASP A 202 9.18 -5.80 11.83
C ASP A 202 9.45 -6.83 12.92
N ILE A 203 10.34 -7.79 12.64
CA ILE A 203 10.80 -8.83 13.55
C ILE A 203 12.33 -8.72 13.60
N PHE A 204 12.87 -8.54 14.80
CA PHE A 204 14.30 -8.44 15.07
C PHE A 204 14.74 -9.67 15.86
N ILE A 205 15.77 -10.35 15.38
CA ILE A 205 16.35 -11.52 16.04
C ILE A 205 17.80 -11.21 16.36
N ASP A 206 18.08 -10.96 17.63
CA ASP A 206 19.43 -10.63 18.11
C ASP A 206 20.26 -11.89 18.38
N SER A 207 19.59 -13.00 18.71
CA SER A 207 20.14 -14.34 18.95
C SER A 207 19.02 -15.38 18.96
N HIS A 208 19.35 -16.67 19.07
CA HIS A 208 18.37 -17.74 19.23
C HIS A 208 17.39 -17.53 20.41
N LYS A 209 17.76 -16.75 21.44
CA LYS A 209 16.93 -16.47 22.62
C LYS A 209 16.25 -15.10 22.63
N SER A 210 16.62 -14.20 21.71
CA SER A 210 16.18 -12.80 21.75
C SER A 210 15.47 -12.45 20.46
N ILE A 211 14.13 -12.56 20.49
CA ILE A 211 13.24 -12.17 19.41
C ILE A 211 12.37 -10.99 19.88
N LYS A 212 12.42 -9.89 19.13
CA LYS A 212 11.66 -8.67 19.37
C LYS A 212 10.84 -8.33 18.14
N VAL A 213 9.73 -7.62 18.32
CA VAL A 213 8.91 -7.16 17.20
C VAL A 213 8.58 -5.69 17.32
N LEU A 214 8.37 -5.05 16.17
CA LEU A 214 7.65 -3.78 16.09
C LEU A 214 6.18 -4.08 15.82
N ARG A 215 5.32 -3.85 16.82
CA ARG A 215 3.86 -4.01 16.71
C ARG A 215 3.19 -2.65 16.87
N ARG A 216 2.42 -2.21 15.87
CA ARG A 216 1.81 -0.85 15.84
C ARG A 216 2.81 0.28 16.12
N GLY A 217 4.07 0.12 15.72
CA GLY A 217 5.13 1.10 15.95
C GLY A 217 5.77 1.07 17.35
N HIS A 218 5.39 0.11 18.21
CA HIS A 218 5.99 -0.10 19.52
C HIS A 218 6.83 -1.37 19.53
N ALA A 219 8.03 -1.30 20.11
CA ALA A 219 8.90 -2.46 20.28
C ALA A 219 8.39 -3.33 21.45
N ILE A 220 8.25 -4.62 21.22
CA ILE A 220 7.78 -5.61 22.20
C ILE A 220 8.74 -6.80 22.19
N GLU A 221 9.19 -7.24 23.37
CA GLU A 221 9.91 -8.52 23.51
C GLU A 221 8.92 -9.67 23.43
N THR A 222 9.30 -10.73 22.72
CA THR A 222 8.43 -11.89 22.54
C THR A 222 8.86 -13.02 23.47
N PRO A 223 7.94 -13.92 23.89
CA PRO A 223 8.30 -15.10 24.67
C PRO A 223 8.94 -16.21 23.79
N PHE A 224 9.03 -15.97 22.48
CA PHE A 224 9.50 -16.96 21.52
C PHE A 224 11.02 -17.01 21.46
N SER A 225 11.54 -18.22 21.31
CA SER A 225 12.97 -18.49 21.11
C SER A 225 13.15 -19.77 20.27
N PHE A 226 14.33 -19.91 19.68
CA PHE A 226 14.80 -21.18 19.16
C PHE A 226 15.48 -21.96 20.29
N ARG A 227 15.45 -23.30 20.24
CA ARG A 227 15.94 -24.14 21.33
C ARG A 227 17.45 -24.10 21.45
N SER A 228 18.15 -23.98 20.32
CA SER A 228 19.60 -23.93 20.29
C SER A 228 20.15 -23.03 19.17
N PRO A 229 21.42 -22.59 19.28
CA PRO A 229 22.10 -21.88 18.19
C PRO A 229 22.13 -22.66 16.87
N GLU A 230 22.23 -23.99 16.93
CA GLU A 230 22.25 -24.86 15.75
C GLU A 230 20.90 -24.87 15.03
N GLU A 231 19.80 -24.95 15.78
CA GLU A 231 18.45 -24.85 15.22
C GLU A 231 18.21 -23.50 14.58
N TYR A 232 18.63 -22.41 15.23
CA TYR A 232 18.56 -21.07 14.68
C TYR A 232 19.38 -20.94 13.38
N ARG A 233 20.58 -21.51 13.33
CA ARG A 233 21.42 -21.50 12.12
C ARG A 233 20.75 -22.22 10.96
N LEU A 234 20.16 -23.39 11.21
CA LEU A 234 19.44 -24.18 10.22
C LEU A 234 18.19 -23.46 9.71
N PHE A 235 17.48 -22.76 10.60
CA PHE A 235 16.33 -21.93 10.22
C PHE A 235 16.73 -20.78 9.28
N ILE A 236 17.86 -20.11 9.55
CA ILE A 236 18.39 -19.07 8.65
C ILE A 236 18.73 -19.68 7.28
N ASP A 237 19.43 -20.81 7.26
CA ASP A 237 19.82 -21.47 6.01
C ASP A 237 18.60 -21.89 5.18
N ALA A 238 17.57 -22.46 5.81
CA ALA A 238 16.32 -22.82 5.14
C ALA A 238 15.61 -21.58 4.55
N MET A 239 15.48 -20.50 5.34
CA MET A 239 14.85 -19.26 4.86
C MET A 239 15.59 -18.64 3.67
N LEU A 240 16.91 -18.60 3.72
CA LEU A 240 17.73 -17.98 2.67
C LEU A 240 17.91 -18.89 1.45
N SER A 241 17.93 -20.21 1.64
CA SER A 241 17.96 -21.18 0.54
C SER A 241 16.69 -21.09 -0.31
N ALA A 242 15.51 -20.93 0.31
CA ALA A 242 14.26 -20.69 -0.41
C ALA A 242 14.26 -19.38 -1.23
N ALA A 243 15.15 -18.43 -0.91
CA ALA A 243 15.38 -17.20 -1.66
C ALA A 243 16.60 -17.27 -2.60
N ASP A 244 17.19 -18.47 -2.78
CA ASP A 244 18.40 -18.70 -3.58
C ASP A 244 19.59 -17.83 -3.10
N ARG A 245 19.82 -17.80 -1.78
CA ARG A 245 20.89 -17.03 -1.14
C ARG A 245 21.73 -17.91 -0.21
N SER A 246 23.05 -17.76 -0.32
CA SER A 246 24.02 -18.36 0.61
C SER A 246 24.37 -17.37 1.73
N PHE A 247 24.55 -17.87 2.95
CA PHE A 247 24.91 -17.06 4.11
C PHE A 247 26.02 -17.71 4.93
N GLY A 248 26.94 -16.90 5.45
CA GLY A 248 28.05 -17.34 6.28
C GLY A 248 29.28 -16.45 6.12
N PRO A 249 30.48 -16.87 6.57
CA PRO A 249 31.66 -16.01 6.61
C PRO A 249 32.11 -15.45 5.24
N ALA A 250 31.84 -16.18 4.15
CA ALA A 250 32.17 -15.72 2.80
C ALA A 250 31.17 -14.67 2.27
N ASN A 251 29.90 -14.77 2.69
CA ASN A 251 28.82 -13.87 2.33
C ASN A 251 28.12 -13.40 3.62
N PRO A 252 28.79 -12.52 4.41
CA PRO A 252 28.41 -12.24 5.79
C PRO A 252 27.24 -11.26 5.92
N ILE A 253 26.79 -10.65 4.80
CA ILE A 253 25.64 -9.76 4.76
C ILE A 253 24.73 -10.23 3.62
N VAL A 254 23.48 -10.51 3.94
CA VAL A 254 22.46 -10.89 2.94
C VAL A 254 21.27 -9.95 3.09
N ASP A 255 20.84 -9.38 1.97
CA ASP A 255 19.61 -8.60 1.86
C ASP A 255 18.78 -9.16 0.71
N CYS A 256 17.58 -9.66 1.01
CA CYS A 256 16.72 -10.24 0.00
C CYS A 256 15.24 -10.18 0.38
N VAL A 257 14.40 -10.53 -0.60
CA VAL A 257 12.96 -10.67 -0.43
C VAL A 257 12.63 -12.15 -0.38
N LEU A 258 12.02 -12.60 0.71
CA LEU A 258 11.55 -13.97 0.88
C LEU A 258 10.37 -14.26 -0.05
N MET A 259 10.25 -15.50 -0.49
CA MET A 259 9.13 -15.98 -1.32
C MET A 259 7.90 -16.38 -0.49
N ASP A 260 7.70 -15.76 0.67
CA ASP A 260 6.53 -16.00 1.50
C ASP A 260 5.32 -15.17 1.06
N GLU A 261 4.16 -15.41 1.70
CA GLU A 261 2.89 -14.76 1.39
C GLU A 261 2.99 -13.22 1.42
N TRP A 262 3.80 -12.69 2.32
CA TRP A 262 3.99 -11.25 2.51
C TRP A 262 5.12 -10.68 1.65
N ARG A 263 5.92 -11.51 0.97
CA ARG A 263 7.17 -11.08 0.32
C ARG A 263 8.06 -10.26 1.28
N SER A 264 8.28 -10.83 2.46
CA SER A 264 9.01 -10.18 3.55
C SER A 264 10.45 -9.87 3.15
N ARG A 265 10.96 -8.69 3.51
CA ARG A 265 12.39 -8.39 3.34
C ARG A 265 13.16 -8.91 4.53
N ILE A 266 14.23 -9.64 4.29
CA ILE A 266 15.16 -10.08 5.33
C ILE A 266 16.53 -9.43 5.10
N ASN A 267 17.08 -8.88 6.18
CA ASN A 267 18.47 -8.52 6.29
C ASN A 267 19.12 -9.45 7.33
N ALA A 268 20.18 -10.15 6.94
CA ALA A 268 20.93 -11.06 7.78
C ALA A 268 22.39 -10.62 7.86
N ILE A 269 22.93 -10.56 9.08
CA ILE A 269 24.33 -10.24 9.35
C ILE A 269 24.96 -11.40 10.11
N ASP A 270 26.04 -11.94 9.57
CA ASP A 270 26.78 -13.07 10.12
C ASP A 270 27.52 -12.67 11.41
N ALA A 271 27.70 -13.65 12.29
CA ALA A 271 28.35 -13.46 13.58
C ALA A 271 29.78 -12.90 13.45
N THR A 272 30.48 -13.15 12.34
CA THR A 272 31.83 -12.64 12.08
C THR A 272 31.93 -11.11 12.04
N LEU A 273 30.82 -10.40 11.82
CA LEU A 273 30.77 -8.93 11.78
C LEU A 273 30.20 -8.30 13.06
N LEU A 274 29.92 -9.12 14.08
CA LEU A 274 29.21 -8.70 15.28
C LEU A 274 30.05 -8.97 16.53
N GLU A 275 29.81 -8.20 17.60
CA GLU A 275 30.38 -8.48 18.93
C GLU A 275 29.74 -9.70 19.62
N GLY A 276 28.89 -10.46 18.90
CA GLY A 276 28.18 -11.65 19.38
C GLY A 276 28.64 -12.92 18.67
N ARG A 277 28.20 -14.08 19.17
CA ARG A 277 28.54 -15.40 18.59
C ARG A 277 27.50 -15.94 17.61
N GLU A 278 26.42 -15.20 17.38
CA GLU A 278 25.28 -15.64 16.59
C GLU A 278 24.90 -14.58 15.54
N PRO A 279 24.38 -15.00 14.38
CA PRO A 279 23.84 -14.09 13.38
C PRO A 279 22.67 -13.24 13.89
N ARG A 280 22.52 -12.03 13.34
CA ARG A 280 21.37 -11.17 13.59
C ARG A 280 20.50 -11.04 12.35
N LEU A 281 19.18 -11.10 12.54
CA LEU A 281 18.20 -10.91 11.48
C LEU A 281 17.30 -9.71 11.76
N CYS A 282 16.96 -8.99 10.69
CA CYS A 282 15.87 -8.04 10.65
C CYS A 282 14.93 -8.45 9.52
N ILE A 283 13.69 -8.81 9.86
CA ILE A 283 12.67 -9.20 8.91
C ILE A 283 11.58 -8.13 8.92
N ARG A 284 11.39 -7.45 7.80
CA ARG A 284 10.28 -6.54 7.59
C ARG A 284 9.18 -7.26 6.83
N VAL A 285 8.02 -7.40 7.47
CA VAL A 285 6.83 -8.03 6.91
C VAL A 285 5.94 -6.91 6.38
N PRO A 286 5.93 -6.64 5.07
CA PRO A 286 5.13 -5.56 4.52
C PRO A 286 3.66 -5.98 4.65
N ARG A 287 2.99 -5.44 5.66
CA ARG A 287 1.55 -5.60 5.81
C ARG A 287 0.91 -4.75 4.71
N LEU A 288 0.62 -5.37 3.57
CA LEU A 288 -0.11 -4.78 2.46
C LEU A 288 -1.53 -4.42 2.93
N GLN A 289 -1.65 -3.25 3.55
CA GLN A 289 -2.92 -2.80 4.08
C GLN A 289 -3.74 -2.23 2.91
N ARG A 290 -4.99 -2.69 2.81
CA ARG A 290 -5.99 -2.00 1.99
C ARG A 290 -6.32 -0.70 2.71
N ILE A 291 -5.65 0.37 2.31
CA ILE A 291 -5.85 1.69 2.90
C ILE A 291 -6.53 2.55 1.86
N SER A 292 -7.76 2.93 2.15
CA SER A 292 -8.52 3.94 1.43
C SER A 292 -8.33 5.32 2.07
N PHE A 293 -8.79 6.37 1.40
CA PHE A 293 -8.91 7.68 2.04
C PHE A 293 -9.78 7.63 3.30
N TYR A 294 -10.84 6.80 3.33
CA TYR A 294 -11.68 6.63 4.51
C TYR A 294 -10.87 6.16 5.73
N ASP A 295 -9.96 5.20 5.53
CA ASP A 295 -9.13 4.67 6.61
C ASP A 295 -8.15 5.73 7.15
N ILE A 296 -7.54 6.52 6.25
CA ILE A 296 -6.64 7.62 6.63
C ILE A 296 -7.39 8.77 7.33
N LEU A 297 -8.69 8.95 7.06
CA LEU A 297 -9.53 9.91 7.78
C LEU A 297 -9.81 9.46 9.21
N GLN A 298 -10.02 8.16 9.45
CA GLN A 298 -10.20 7.62 10.80
C GLN A 298 -8.96 7.84 11.68
N THR A 299 -7.77 7.76 11.08
CA THR A 299 -6.50 8.03 11.79
C THR A 299 -6.17 9.52 11.93
N LYS A 300 -7.03 10.41 11.41
CA LYS A 300 -6.85 11.88 11.42
C LYS A 300 -5.49 12.29 10.86
N THR A 301 -5.01 11.59 9.83
CA THR A 301 -3.75 11.91 9.17
C THR A 301 -3.85 13.15 8.28
N LEU A 302 -5.05 13.45 7.76
CA LEU A 302 -5.40 14.68 7.03
C LEU A 302 -6.89 15.03 7.26
N PRO A 303 -7.32 16.28 7.00
CA PRO A 303 -8.74 16.65 7.13
C PRO A 303 -9.57 16.15 5.94
N ALA A 304 -10.87 15.92 6.17
CA ALA A 304 -11.79 15.35 5.18
C ALA A 304 -11.90 16.17 3.88
N THR A 305 -11.93 17.50 4.00
CA THR A 305 -11.98 18.40 2.84
C THR A 305 -10.74 18.26 1.96
N LEU A 306 -9.56 18.11 2.56
CA LEU A 306 -8.31 17.89 1.81
C LEU A 306 -8.26 16.49 1.19
N ALA A 307 -8.76 15.46 1.90
CA ALA A 307 -8.84 14.11 1.36
C ALA A 307 -9.73 14.04 0.11
N ALA A 308 -10.93 14.65 0.16
CA ALA A 308 -11.83 14.71 -0.98
C ALA A 308 -11.21 15.47 -2.17
N TRP A 309 -10.54 16.59 -1.89
CA TRP A 309 -9.84 17.36 -2.92
C TRP A 309 -8.68 16.57 -3.56
N LEU A 310 -7.85 15.90 -2.76
CA LEU A 310 -6.76 15.05 -3.26
C LEU A 310 -7.29 13.85 -4.06
N ALA A 311 -8.39 13.24 -3.63
CA ALA A 311 -9.04 12.16 -4.37
C ALA A 311 -9.48 12.64 -5.75
N GLU A 312 -10.12 13.82 -5.85
CA GLU A 312 -10.52 14.38 -7.15
C GLU A 312 -9.30 14.74 -8.02
N VAL A 313 -8.24 15.33 -7.44
CA VAL A 313 -6.96 15.56 -8.15
C VAL A 313 -6.44 14.27 -8.80
N VAL A 314 -6.46 13.16 -8.06
CA VAL A 314 -6.03 11.86 -8.60
C VAL A 314 -7.01 11.36 -9.65
N ALA A 315 -8.32 11.45 -9.42
CA ALA A 315 -9.36 10.98 -10.35
C ALA A 315 -9.31 11.70 -11.71
N LEU A 316 -8.90 12.98 -11.74
CA LEU A 316 -8.69 13.71 -13.00
C LEU A 316 -7.58 13.11 -13.87
N GLY A 317 -6.65 12.35 -13.28
CA GLY A 317 -5.59 11.62 -13.99
C GLY A 317 -4.55 12.48 -14.70
N GLN A 318 -4.43 13.75 -14.29
CA GLN A 318 -3.56 14.72 -14.97
C GLN A 318 -2.41 15.22 -14.08
N ALA A 319 -2.55 15.15 -12.76
CA ALA A 319 -1.54 15.65 -11.83
C ALA A 319 -0.47 14.58 -11.55
N ASN A 320 0.79 14.92 -11.80
CA ASN A 320 1.91 14.11 -11.35
C ASN A 320 2.30 14.51 -9.93
N LEU A 321 2.33 13.53 -9.03
CA LEU A 321 2.46 13.76 -7.60
C LEU A 321 3.79 13.24 -7.07
N LEU A 322 4.40 13.99 -6.17
CA LEU A 322 5.57 13.56 -5.42
C LEU A 322 5.22 13.51 -3.92
N VAL A 323 5.27 12.33 -3.32
CA VAL A 323 5.01 12.15 -1.89
C VAL A 323 6.34 12.10 -1.15
N LEU A 324 6.58 13.04 -0.25
CA LEU A 324 7.84 13.16 0.48
C LEU A 324 7.72 12.85 1.96
N GLY A 325 8.86 12.57 2.59
CA GLY A 325 8.99 12.43 4.03
C GLY A 325 10.01 11.39 4.47
N PRO A 326 10.35 11.36 5.77
CA PRO A 326 11.33 10.43 6.30
C PRO A 326 10.84 8.98 6.28
N THR A 327 11.74 8.03 6.57
CA THR A 327 11.40 6.62 6.68
C THR A 327 10.30 6.40 7.73
N GLY A 328 9.27 5.62 7.36
CA GLY A 328 8.15 5.32 8.25
C GLY A 328 7.15 6.47 8.48
N SER A 329 7.25 7.59 7.75
CA SER A 329 6.28 8.70 7.87
C SER A 329 4.89 8.39 7.29
N GLY A 330 4.74 7.28 6.58
CA GLY A 330 3.50 6.88 5.92
C GLY A 330 3.43 7.24 4.43
N LYS A 331 4.58 7.44 3.74
CA LYS A 331 4.60 7.72 2.28
C LYS A 331 3.87 6.66 1.46
N SER A 332 4.27 5.38 1.56
CA SER A 332 3.67 4.27 0.82
C SER A 332 2.17 4.10 1.14
N VAL A 333 1.79 4.40 2.39
CA VAL A 333 0.39 4.42 2.86
C VAL A 333 -0.40 5.54 2.19
N MET A 334 0.11 6.77 2.20
CA MET A 334 -0.52 7.91 1.51
C MET A 334 -0.63 7.65 0.00
N THR A 335 0.42 7.10 -0.61
CA THR A 335 0.40 6.71 -2.04
C THR A 335 -0.67 5.64 -2.31
N THR A 336 -0.79 4.63 -1.45
CA THR A 336 -1.84 3.60 -1.56
C THR A 336 -3.25 4.22 -1.48
N ALA A 337 -3.48 5.16 -0.56
CA ALA A 337 -4.75 5.86 -0.47
C ALA A 337 -5.03 6.76 -1.69
N LEU A 338 -4.03 7.51 -2.17
CA LEU A 338 -4.15 8.28 -3.41
C LEU A 338 -4.57 7.36 -4.57
N LEU A 339 -3.91 6.21 -4.71
CA LEU A 339 -4.19 5.25 -5.78
C LEU A 339 -5.58 4.61 -5.67
N SER A 340 -6.21 4.62 -4.49
CA SER A 340 -7.60 4.18 -4.33
C SER A 340 -8.63 5.09 -5.03
N ALA A 341 -8.24 6.32 -5.38
CA ALA A 341 -9.08 7.27 -6.11
C ALA A 341 -8.83 7.27 -7.64
N VAL A 342 -7.98 6.37 -8.15
CA VAL A 342 -7.75 6.22 -9.59
C VAL A 342 -8.96 5.54 -10.24
N ASN A 343 -9.32 5.96 -11.45
CA ASN A 343 -10.43 5.36 -12.18
C ASN A 343 -10.13 3.89 -12.52
N SER A 344 -11.15 3.03 -12.43
CA SER A 344 -11.01 1.58 -12.58
C SER A 344 -10.56 1.10 -13.97
N ASP A 345 -10.72 1.93 -15.00
CA ASP A 345 -10.32 1.64 -16.38
C ASP A 345 -8.83 1.92 -16.65
N GLU A 346 -8.18 2.68 -15.77
CA GLU A 346 -6.78 3.04 -15.93
C GLU A 346 -5.84 1.87 -15.63
N ARG A 347 -4.93 1.61 -16.56
CA ARG A 347 -3.81 0.69 -16.38
C ARG A 347 -2.71 1.34 -15.55
N ILE A 348 -2.43 0.77 -14.39
CA ILE A 348 -1.42 1.26 -13.46
C ILE A 348 -0.26 0.26 -13.41
N ILE A 349 0.97 0.75 -13.53
CA ILE A 349 2.17 -0.05 -13.30
C ILE A 349 2.89 0.46 -12.06
N THR A 350 3.03 -0.37 -11.03
CA THR A 350 3.89 -0.07 -9.88
C THR A 350 5.28 -0.62 -10.11
N ILE A 351 6.29 0.11 -9.67
CA ILE A 351 7.71 -0.24 -9.77
C ILE A 351 8.32 -0.03 -8.40
N GLU A 352 8.77 -1.10 -7.77
CA GLU A 352 9.13 -1.10 -6.34
C GLU A 352 10.37 -1.96 -6.08
N ASP A 353 11.26 -1.53 -5.19
CA ASP A 353 12.34 -2.40 -4.69
C ASP A 353 11.77 -3.55 -3.87
N VAL A 354 10.78 -3.24 -3.04
CA VAL A 354 10.05 -4.15 -2.16
C VAL A 354 8.56 -3.87 -2.36
N PRO A 355 7.72 -4.90 -2.58
CA PRO A 355 6.31 -4.69 -2.83
C PRO A 355 5.61 -4.19 -1.54
N GLU A 356 5.35 -2.90 -1.46
CA GLU A 356 4.66 -2.25 -0.35
C GLU A 356 3.31 -1.65 -0.77
N LEU A 357 3.15 -1.30 -2.05
CA LEU A 357 1.97 -0.62 -2.55
C LEU A 357 0.83 -1.60 -2.80
N PHE A 358 -0.34 -1.22 -2.28
CA PHE A 358 -1.60 -1.85 -2.65
C PHE A 358 -2.37 -0.91 -3.57
N VAL A 359 -2.99 -1.45 -4.62
CA VAL A 359 -3.83 -0.67 -5.52
C VAL A 359 -5.11 -1.44 -5.79
N PRO A 360 -6.28 -0.90 -5.43
CA PRO A 360 -7.56 -1.60 -5.56
C PRO A 360 -8.11 -1.57 -7.00
N THR A 361 -7.29 -1.91 -8.00
CA THR A 361 -7.73 -2.03 -9.40
C THR A 361 -7.37 -3.38 -9.99
N SER A 362 -8.22 -3.89 -10.88
CA SER A 362 -7.95 -5.10 -11.65
C SER A 362 -6.95 -4.87 -12.80
N HIS A 363 -6.76 -3.61 -13.22
CA HIS A 363 -5.83 -3.21 -14.28
C HIS A 363 -4.44 -2.84 -13.73
N LEU A 364 -4.01 -3.54 -12.66
CA LEU A 364 -2.74 -3.33 -12.00
C LEU A 364 -1.69 -4.32 -12.51
N GLU A 365 -0.50 -3.82 -12.78
CA GLU A 365 0.69 -4.64 -12.97
C GLU A 365 1.79 -4.20 -12.01
N LYS A 366 2.30 -5.14 -11.21
CA LYS A 366 3.36 -4.87 -10.23
C LYS A 366 4.70 -5.38 -10.74
N LEU A 367 5.67 -4.48 -10.84
CA LEU A 367 7.05 -4.79 -11.16
C LEU A 367 7.91 -4.59 -9.92
N VAL A 368 8.71 -5.60 -9.57
CA VAL A 368 9.53 -5.60 -8.35
C VAL A 368 10.98 -5.85 -8.73
N ALA A 369 11.89 -5.00 -8.23
CA ALA A 369 13.32 -5.16 -8.47
C ALA A 369 13.82 -6.46 -7.84
N ARG A 370 14.91 -6.99 -8.38
CA ARG A 370 15.49 -8.24 -7.91
C ARG A 370 17.00 -8.09 -7.80
N PRO A 371 17.61 -8.28 -6.61
CA PRO A 371 19.07 -8.30 -6.49
C PRO A 371 19.64 -9.52 -7.22
N PRO A 372 20.94 -9.51 -7.57
CA PRO A 372 21.60 -10.66 -8.19
C PRO A 372 21.52 -11.90 -7.30
N ASN A 373 21.56 -13.09 -7.90
CA ASN A 373 21.61 -14.38 -7.20
C ASN A 373 22.96 -14.59 -6.50
N ALA A 374 23.15 -15.75 -5.86
CA ALA A 374 24.39 -16.08 -5.15
C ALA A 374 25.65 -16.03 -6.04
N ASP A 375 25.49 -16.24 -7.35
CA ASP A 375 26.56 -16.17 -8.35
C ASP A 375 26.79 -14.75 -8.91
N GLY A 376 26.02 -13.76 -8.46
CA GLY A 376 26.11 -12.38 -8.95
C GLY A 376 25.31 -12.12 -10.23
N GLU A 377 24.46 -13.05 -10.67
CA GLU A 377 23.73 -12.99 -11.94
C GLU A 377 22.24 -12.63 -11.76
N GLY A 378 21.61 -12.17 -12.84
CA GLY A 378 20.15 -12.02 -12.90
C GLY A 378 19.58 -10.84 -12.10
N GLU A 379 20.41 -9.84 -11.77
CA GLU A 379 19.94 -8.58 -11.22
C GLU A 379 18.93 -7.91 -12.16
N VAL A 380 17.88 -7.33 -11.59
CA VAL A 380 16.88 -6.52 -12.29
C VAL A 380 16.67 -5.26 -11.46
N THR A 381 17.11 -4.12 -11.98
CA THR A 381 17.11 -2.85 -11.24
C THR A 381 15.80 -2.07 -11.46
N MET A 382 15.52 -1.10 -10.59
CA MET A 382 14.41 -0.14 -10.76
C MET A 382 14.44 0.54 -12.15
N PRO A 383 15.59 1.03 -12.66
CA PRO A 383 15.72 1.50 -14.03
C PRO A 383 15.30 0.50 -15.11
N ASP A 384 15.66 -0.78 -14.98
CA ASP A 384 15.29 -1.81 -15.97
C ASP A 384 13.78 -2.00 -16.03
N LEU A 385 13.13 -2.06 -14.86
CA LEU A 385 11.68 -2.17 -14.75
C LEU A 385 10.98 -0.94 -15.33
N LEU A 386 11.51 0.25 -15.09
CA LEU A 386 10.93 1.50 -15.58
C LEU A 386 11.06 1.62 -17.10
N ARG A 387 12.19 1.21 -17.69
CA ARG A 387 12.34 1.08 -19.16
C ARG A 387 11.36 0.07 -19.75
N ALA A 388 11.15 -1.06 -19.06
CA ALA A 388 10.19 -2.07 -19.49
C ALA A 388 8.75 -1.56 -19.41
N ALA A 389 8.38 -0.88 -18.32
CA ALA A 389 7.04 -0.35 -18.07
C ALA A 389 6.57 0.61 -19.16
N LEU A 390 7.45 1.47 -19.67
CA LEU A 390 7.14 2.42 -20.75
C LEU A 390 6.66 1.74 -22.05
N ARG A 391 6.93 0.44 -22.24
CA ARG A 391 6.48 -0.33 -23.41
C ARG A 391 5.18 -1.11 -23.17
N ARG A 392 4.62 -1.01 -21.97
CA ARG A 392 3.42 -1.75 -21.55
C ARG A 392 2.16 -0.90 -21.57
N ALA A 393 2.22 0.24 -22.26
CA ALA A 393 1.15 1.23 -22.39
C ALA A 393 0.43 1.55 -21.06
N PRO A 394 1.16 1.91 -19.97
CA PRO A 394 0.53 2.35 -18.74
C PRO A 394 -0.21 3.67 -18.97
N HIS A 395 -1.30 3.86 -18.24
CA HIS A 395 -1.87 5.20 -18.05
C HIS A 395 -1.04 5.95 -17.00
N ARG A 396 -0.70 5.27 -15.90
CA ARG A 396 0.12 5.79 -14.81
C ARG A 396 1.28 4.88 -14.47
N ILE A 397 2.40 5.50 -14.12
CA ILE A 397 3.53 4.81 -13.52
C ILE A 397 3.62 5.27 -12.07
N VAL A 398 3.74 4.29 -11.17
CA VAL A 398 3.96 4.54 -9.75
C VAL A 398 5.33 4.02 -9.37
N VAL A 399 6.19 4.91 -8.89
CA VAL A 399 7.52 4.54 -8.39
C VAL A 399 7.50 4.52 -6.87
N GLY A 400 7.76 3.35 -6.29
CA GLY A 400 7.69 3.10 -4.85
C GLY A 400 8.53 4.10 -4.05
N GLU A 401 9.80 4.30 -4.41
CA GLU A 401 10.65 5.37 -3.90
C GLU A 401 11.76 5.67 -4.92
N ILE A 402 12.05 6.96 -5.14
CA ILE A 402 13.16 7.43 -5.95
C ILE A 402 14.36 7.66 -5.04
N ARG A 403 15.45 6.96 -5.34
CA ARG A 403 16.72 6.95 -4.62
C ARG A 403 17.91 7.15 -5.56
N ASP A 404 17.78 6.80 -6.83
CA ASP A 404 18.88 6.73 -7.79
C ASP A 404 18.45 7.02 -9.26
N GLU A 405 19.09 6.41 -10.27
CA GLU A 405 18.86 6.61 -11.72
C GLU A 405 17.38 6.61 -12.13
N GLU A 406 16.52 5.84 -11.45
CA GLU A 406 15.09 5.79 -11.74
C GLU A 406 14.41 7.16 -11.71
N GLY A 407 14.95 8.15 -10.97
CA GLY A 407 14.46 9.53 -11.00
C GLY A 407 14.49 10.15 -12.41
N ARG A 408 15.57 9.90 -13.16
CA ARG A 408 15.74 10.41 -14.54
C ARG A 408 14.75 9.75 -15.50
N LEU A 409 14.56 8.45 -15.36
CA LEU A 409 13.62 7.68 -16.18
C LEU A 409 12.17 8.02 -15.83
N PHE A 410 11.89 8.29 -14.55
CA PHE A 410 10.58 8.72 -14.09
C PHE A 410 10.24 10.09 -14.69
N LEU A 411 11.15 11.05 -14.64
CA LEU A 411 10.97 12.35 -15.29
C LEU A 411 10.68 12.19 -16.80
N ARG A 412 11.41 11.32 -17.50
CA ARG A 412 11.12 11.03 -18.92
C ARG A 412 9.74 10.40 -19.14
N ALA A 413 9.27 9.56 -18.22
CA ALA A 413 7.93 8.99 -18.29
C ALA A 413 6.86 10.10 -18.23
N LEU A 414 7.04 11.07 -17.32
CA LEU A 414 6.13 12.21 -17.17
C LEU A 414 6.06 13.05 -18.45
N GLU A 415 7.20 13.22 -19.12
CA GLU A 415 7.30 13.99 -20.37
C GLU A 415 6.70 13.27 -21.60
N THR A 416 6.51 11.95 -21.53
CA THR A 416 6.12 11.11 -22.68
C THR A 416 4.67 10.63 -22.63
N GLY A 417 3.82 11.31 -21.85
CA GLY A 417 2.37 11.10 -21.84
C GLY A 417 1.84 10.20 -20.73
N HIS A 418 2.65 9.89 -19.70
CA HIS A 418 2.23 9.13 -18.52
C HIS A 418 1.83 10.09 -17.38
N ALA A 419 0.84 10.95 -17.65
CA ALA A 419 0.31 11.88 -16.66
C ALA A 419 -0.41 11.14 -15.52
N GLY A 420 -0.64 11.81 -14.39
CA GLY A 420 -1.27 11.18 -13.22
C GLY A 420 -0.33 10.27 -12.41
N SER A 421 0.95 10.22 -12.77
CA SER A 421 1.96 9.34 -12.16
C SER A 421 2.37 9.82 -10.77
N ILE A 422 2.73 8.87 -9.89
CA ILE A 422 3.06 9.14 -8.49
C ILE A 422 4.43 8.55 -8.17
N ALA A 423 5.27 9.29 -7.46
CA ALA A 423 6.50 8.75 -6.89
C ALA A 423 6.64 9.15 -5.43
N THR A 424 7.39 8.38 -4.65
CA THR A 424 7.83 8.83 -3.33
C THR A 424 9.31 9.19 -3.32
N ILE A 425 9.70 10.10 -2.42
CA ILE A 425 11.10 10.51 -2.26
C ILE A 425 11.38 10.86 -0.79
N HIS A 426 12.60 10.62 -0.32
CA HIS A 426 13.01 11.05 1.01
C HIS A 426 13.46 12.51 0.98
N ALA A 427 12.74 13.41 1.64
CA ALA A 427 13.09 14.82 1.78
C ALA A 427 12.36 15.45 2.98
N ASP A 428 12.86 16.59 3.46
CA ASP A 428 12.33 17.26 4.65
C ASP A 428 11.20 18.25 4.36
N ASN A 429 11.19 18.83 3.16
CA ASN A 429 10.18 19.77 2.66
C ASN A 429 10.10 19.74 1.13
N ALA A 430 9.10 20.43 0.57
CA ALA A 430 8.81 20.43 -0.87
C ALA A 430 9.98 20.90 -1.75
N ARG A 431 10.68 21.97 -1.34
CA ARG A 431 11.81 22.51 -2.10
C ARG A 431 13.00 21.54 -2.09
N ASP A 432 13.30 20.95 -0.93
CA ASP A 432 14.36 19.95 -0.80
C ASP A 432 14.09 18.70 -1.64
N ALA A 433 12.83 18.29 -1.78
CA ALA A 433 12.46 17.17 -2.64
C ALA A 433 12.79 17.47 -4.12
N LEU A 434 12.56 18.70 -4.58
CA LEU A 434 12.89 19.12 -5.95
C LEU A 434 14.40 19.20 -6.18
N TRP A 435 15.15 19.76 -5.22
CA TRP A 435 16.62 19.77 -5.27
C TRP A 435 17.21 18.36 -5.25
N ARG A 436 16.71 17.49 -4.37
CA ARG A 436 17.14 16.09 -4.34
C ARG A 436 16.83 15.38 -5.66
N LEU A 437 15.65 15.59 -6.23
CA LEU A 437 15.31 15.02 -7.52
C LEU A 437 16.25 15.54 -8.62
N LEU A 438 16.59 16.83 -8.61
CA LEU A 438 17.59 17.40 -9.52
C LEU A 438 18.94 16.71 -9.36
N ASP A 439 19.46 16.57 -8.14
CA ASP A 439 20.77 15.96 -7.88
C ASP A 439 20.84 14.51 -8.37
N LEU A 440 19.79 13.73 -8.09
CA LEU A 440 19.67 12.35 -8.57
C LEU A 440 19.65 12.30 -10.10
N ILE A 441 18.92 13.19 -10.77
CA ILE A 441 18.85 13.20 -12.23
C ILE A 441 20.18 13.65 -12.85
N SER A 442 20.80 14.70 -12.31
CA SER A 442 22.07 15.25 -12.78
C SER A 442 23.22 14.25 -12.68
N SER A 443 23.15 13.32 -11.72
CA SER A 443 24.14 12.23 -11.59
C SER A 443 24.13 11.25 -12.78
N TYR A 444 23.02 11.19 -13.55
CA TYR A 444 22.84 10.26 -14.68
C TYR A 444 22.51 10.94 -16.01
N GLU A 445 22.51 12.27 -16.06
CA GLU A 445 22.19 13.04 -17.25
C GLU A 445 23.15 14.22 -17.42
N VAL A 446 23.82 14.28 -18.58
CA VAL A 446 24.71 15.40 -18.94
C VAL A 446 23.89 16.51 -19.59
N SER A 447 23.02 17.13 -18.79
CA SER A 447 22.25 18.32 -19.17
C SER A 447 22.55 19.46 -18.19
N PRO A 448 22.51 20.74 -18.61
CA PRO A 448 22.61 21.86 -17.68
C PRO A 448 21.55 21.75 -16.57
N HIS A 449 21.93 22.03 -15.32
CA HIS A 449 21.01 21.97 -14.18
C HIS A 449 19.75 22.78 -14.44
N THR A 450 19.86 23.98 -15.00
CA THR A 450 18.73 24.85 -15.36
C THR A 450 17.74 24.20 -16.33
N SER A 451 18.22 23.35 -17.24
CA SER A 451 17.36 22.58 -18.16
C SER A 451 16.59 21.50 -17.40
N ILE A 452 17.27 20.74 -16.54
CA ILE A 452 16.66 19.69 -15.73
C ILE A 452 15.64 20.31 -14.75
N MET A 453 15.97 21.44 -14.11
CA MET A 453 15.06 22.16 -13.23
C MET A 453 13.77 22.57 -13.93
N ARG A 454 13.85 23.14 -15.15
CA ARG A 454 12.66 23.49 -15.93
C ARG A 454 11.82 22.27 -16.30
N ARG A 455 12.46 21.14 -16.60
CA ARG A 455 11.76 19.88 -16.88
C ARG A 455 11.05 19.35 -15.65
N ILE A 456 11.70 19.38 -14.49
CA ILE A 456 11.09 19.02 -13.19
C ILE A 456 9.90 19.93 -12.91
N GLY A 457 10.09 21.25 -12.93
CA GLY A 457 9.02 22.22 -12.62
C GLY A 457 7.82 22.16 -13.57
N ARG A 458 8.02 21.71 -14.80
CA ARG A 458 6.93 21.46 -15.76
C ARG A 458 6.22 20.12 -15.53
N SER A 459 6.93 19.12 -15.00
CA SER A 459 6.45 17.74 -14.99
C SER A 459 5.89 17.31 -13.64
N VAL A 460 6.43 17.82 -12.53
CA VAL A 460 5.90 17.60 -11.18
C VAL A 460 4.90 18.71 -10.88
N HIS A 461 3.73 18.35 -10.38
CA HIS A 461 2.61 19.29 -10.26
C HIS A 461 2.26 19.60 -8.80
N LEU A 462 2.18 18.57 -7.97
CA LEU A 462 1.90 18.72 -6.54
C LEU A 462 2.87 17.86 -5.73
N ILE A 463 3.23 18.37 -4.56
CA ILE A 463 4.04 17.70 -3.57
C ILE A 463 3.22 17.51 -2.30
N ILE A 464 3.26 16.30 -1.74
CA ILE A 464 2.55 15.94 -0.50
C ILE A 464 3.60 15.55 0.55
N GLY A 465 3.72 16.34 1.61
CA GLY A 465 4.64 16.10 2.71
C GLY A 465 4.03 15.28 3.82
N MET A 466 4.70 14.20 4.22
CA MET A 466 4.32 13.30 5.31
C MET A 466 5.36 13.31 6.43
N LYS A 467 4.95 13.43 7.69
CA LYS A 467 5.82 13.28 8.88
C LYS A 467 5.09 12.51 9.99
N LYS A 468 5.84 12.01 10.98
CA LYS A 468 5.25 11.53 12.23
C LYS A 468 5.08 12.70 13.19
N VAL A 469 3.86 12.97 13.63
CA VAL A 469 3.57 13.95 14.69
C VAL A 469 3.10 13.17 15.91
N LYS A 470 3.86 13.25 17.01
CA LYS A 470 3.65 12.42 18.21
C LYS A 470 3.53 10.92 17.88
N GLY A 471 4.45 10.42 17.06
CA GLY A 471 4.52 9.00 16.68
C GLY A 471 3.56 8.55 15.58
N THR A 472 2.54 9.34 15.24
CA THR A 472 1.49 8.95 14.27
C THR A 472 1.65 9.70 12.93
N PRO A 473 1.45 9.02 11.77
CA PRO A 473 1.51 9.66 10.45
C PRO A 473 0.60 10.89 10.34
N CYS A 474 1.11 11.96 9.74
CA CYS A 474 0.42 13.23 9.51
C CYS A 474 0.87 13.82 8.18
N LEU A 475 -0.10 14.26 7.37
CA LEU A 475 0.18 15.14 6.24
C LEU A 475 0.55 16.51 6.80
N VAL A 476 1.74 17.00 6.47
CA VAL A 476 2.26 18.28 6.97
C VAL A 476 2.21 19.41 5.95
N GLU A 477 2.17 19.08 4.66
CA GLU A 477 2.22 20.06 3.59
C GLU A 477 1.57 19.51 2.31
N VAL A 478 0.80 20.33 1.61
CA VAL A 478 0.51 20.14 0.18
C VAL A 478 0.93 21.40 -0.54
N SER A 479 1.80 21.26 -1.52
CA SER A 479 2.38 22.38 -2.28
C SER A 479 2.25 22.17 -3.77
N GLU A 480 1.87 23.22 -4.49
CA GLU A 480 1.90 23.26 -5.95
C GLU A 480 3.29 23.64 -6.44
N VAL A 481 3.79 22.91 -7.43
CA VAL A 481 5.09 23.21 -8.05
C VAL A 481 4.88 24.23 -9.15
N LEU A 482 5.72 25.27 -9.15
CA LEU A 482 5.71 26.32 -10.17
C LEU A 482 6.95 26.19 -11.07
N MET A 483 6.96 26.98 -12.14
CA MET A 483 8.16 27.10 -12.96
C MET A 483 9.30 27.70 -12.12
N PRO A 484 10.54 27.19 -12.25
CA PRO A 484 11.66 27.77 -11.54
C PRO A 484 11.97 29.19 -12.05
N GLU A 485 12.35 30.05 -11.13
CA GLU A 485 12.71 31.46 -11.35
C GLU A 485 14.12 31.69 -10.79
N ASP A 486 14.97 32.42 -11.50
CA ASP A 486 16.35 32.73 -11.08
C ASP A 486 17.18 31.53 -10.60
N GLU A 487 17.03 30.39 -11.29
CA GLU A 487 17.68 29.12 -10.94
C GLU A 487 17.30 28.58 -9.55
N GLU A 488 16.11 28.95 -9.06
CA GLU A 488 15.51 28.40 -7.84
C GLU A 488 14.18 27.70 -8.11
N PHE A 489 13.95 26.60 -7.38
CA PHE A 489 12.65 25.94 -7.38
C PHE A 489 11.61 26.75 -6.62
N GLN A 490 10.51 27.04 -7.31
CA GLN A 490 9.36 27.74 -6.76
C GLN A 490 8.25 26.75 -6.40
N VAL A 491 7.74 26.87 -5.18
CA VAL A 491 6.61 26.08 -4.67
C VAL A 491 5.62 27.00 -4.00
N ARG A 492 4.33 26.70 -4.18
CA ARG A 492 3.23 27.42 -3.56
C ARG A 492 2.55 26.52 -2.53
N PRO A 493 2.74 26.77 -1.21
CA PRO A 493 2.06 26.00 -0.18
C PRO A 493 0.56 26.27 -0.23
N LEU A 494 -0.23 25.21 -0.42
CA LEU A 494 -1.69 25.27 -0.42
C LEU A 494 -2.23 24.98 0.97
N VAL A 495 -1.72 23.92 1.60
CA VAL A 495 -2.12 23.50 2.94
C VAL A 495 -0.89 23.17 3.77
N THR A 496 -0.86 23.63 5.03
CA THR A 496 0.19 23.28 5.99
C THR A 496 -0.40 22.81 7.32
N TYR A 497 0.30 21.93 8.02
CA TYR A 497 -0.08 21.52 9.37
C TYR A 497 0.16 22.66 10.37
N ALA A 498 -0.87 22.99 11.15
CA ALA A 498 -0.87 24.12 12.08
C ALA A 498 -0.69 23.71 13.55
N GLY A 499 -0.52 22.41 13.82
CA GLY A 499 -0.41 21.87 15.17
C GLY A 499 -1.70 21.21 15.66
N GLU A 500 -1.84 21.16 16.98
CA GLU A 500 -2.92 20.46 17.66
C GLU A 500 -3.59 21.37 18.68
N VAL A 501 -4.92 21.49 18.61
CA VAL A 501 -5.72 22.30 19.52
C VAL A 501 -6.73 21.38 20.19
N ASN A 502 -6.72 21.32 21.53
CA ASN A 502 -7.61 20.47 22.32
C ASN A 502 -7.60 18.97 21.88
N GLY A 503 -6.42 18.41 21.64
CA GLY A 503 -6.29 17.01 21.22
C GLY A 503 -6.63 16.75 19.75
N LYS A 504 -6.96 17.80 18.96
CA LYS A 504 -7.37 17.68 17.56
C LYS A 504 -6.37 18.39 16.66
N ARG A 505 -5.86 17.66 15.67
CA ARG A 505 -4.98 18.19 14.63
C ARG A 505 -5.68 19.28 13.82
N ARG A 506 -4.93 20.31 13.44
CA ARG A 506 -5.39 21.44 12.64
C ARG A 506 -4.44 21.70 11.49
N TRP A 507 -4.99 22.18 10.39
CA TRP A 507 -4.29 22.57 9.18
C TRP A 507 -4.74 23.96 8.76
N HIS A 508 -3.83 24.69 8.12
CA HIS A 508 -4.08 25.99 7.52
C HIS A 508 -4.14 25.85 6.00
N LEU A 509 -5.22 26.36 5.41
CA LEU A 509 -5.38 26.62 3.99
C LEU A 509 -4.86 28.03 3.70
N HIS A 510 -3.86 28.15 2.85
CA HIS A 510 -3.29 29.43 2.44
C HIS A 510 -4.20 30.05 1.37
N GLY A 511 -5.14 30.91 1.78
CA GLY A 511 -6.22 31.43 0.91
C GLY A 511 -5.72 32.07 -0.38
N ALA A 512 -4.84 33.08 -0.28
CA ALA A 512 -4.27 33.76 -1.45
C ALA A 512 -3.53 32.80 -2.39
N ALA A 513 -2.76 31.86 -1.83
CA ALA A 513 -2.10 30.82 -2.61
C ALA A 513 -3.12 29.88 -3.31
N ALA A 514 -4.15 29.44 -2.58
CA ALA A 514 -5.17 28.55 -3.12
C ALA A 514 -5.96 29.21 -4.27
N GLU A 515 -6.22 30.52 -4.21
CA GLU A 515 -6.91 31.26 -5.27
C GLU A 515 -6.10 31.33 -6.58
N GLU A 516 -4.79 31.54 -6.47
CA GLU A 516 -3.90 31.57 -7.64
C GLU A 516 -3.65 30.18 -8.24
N SER A 517 -3.84 29.13 -7.44
CA SER A 517 -3.47 27.78 -7.81
C SER A 517 -4.24 27.28 -9.04
N TYR A 518 -3.52 26.62 -9.95
CA TYR A 518 -4.13 25.99 -11.12
C TYR A 518 -4.95 24.78 -10.70
N TRP A 519 -4.40 23.93 -9.83
CA TRP A 519 -5.07 22.71 -9.39
C TRP A 519 -6.30 22.98 -8.53
N VAL A 520 -6.25 23.98 -7.64
CA VAL A 520 -7.44 24.35 -6.85
C VAL A 520 -8.58 24.81 -7.76
N ARG A 521 -8.30 25.70 -8.72
CA ARG A 521 -9.32 26.17 -9.68
C ARG A 521 -9.85 25.05 -10.56
N LYS A 522 -8.98 24.16 -11.03
CA LYS A 522 -9.34 23.03 -11.88
C LYS A 522 -10.28 22.05 -11.16
N VAL A 523 -9.96 21.68 -9.93
CA VAL A 523 -10.81 20.78 -9.13
C VAL A 523 -12.13 21.47 -8.76
N ALA A 524 -12.11 22.78 -8.49
CA ALA A 524 -13.33 23.57 -8.26
C ALA A 524 -14.28 23.56 -9.48
N GLN A 525 -13.75 23.58 -10.71
CA GLN A 525 -14.55 23.44 -11.94
C GLN A 525 -15.25 22.07 -12.05
N HIS A 526 -14.75 21.06 -11.35
CA HIS A 526 -15.36 19.74 -11.22
C HIS A 526 -16.32 19.64 -10.02
N GLY A 527 -16.60 20.75 -9.33
CA GLY A 527 -17.59 20.81 -8.25
C GLY A 527 -17.03 20.56 -6.84
N LEU A 528 -15.71 20.44 -6.67
CA LEU A 528 -15.07 20.18 -5.38
C LEU A 528 -14.04 21.27 -5.00
N PRO A 529 -14.50 22.46 -4.57
CA PRO A 529 -13.57 23.52 -4.16
C PRO A 529 -12.78 23.14 -2.91
N LEU A 530 -11.49 23.50 -2.87
CA LEU A 530 -10.69 23.39 -1.64
C LEU A 530 -11.07 24.55 -0.71
N ALA A 531 -11.91 24.29 0.27
CA ALA A 531 -12.43 25.28 1.20
C ALA A 531 -12.15 24.91 2.67
N PRO A 532 -12.17 25.89 3.60
CA PRO A 532 -12.12 25.62 5.02
C PRO A 532 -13.22 24.66 5.48
N GLY A 533 -12.94 23.87 6.50
CA GLY A 533 -13.85 22.89 7.05
C GLY A 533 -13.33 22.29 8.37
N PRO A 534 -13.92 21.20 8.86
CA PRO A 534 -13.47 20.55 10.08
C PRO A 534 -11.98 20.18 10.02
N GLY A 535 -11.18 20.82 10.88
CA GLY A 535 -9.74 20.60 10.93
C GLY A 535 -8.92 21.48 9.97
N LEU A 536 -9.53 22.10 8.96
CA LEU A 536 -8.86 22.97 7.98
C LEU A 536 -9.40 24.39 8.10
N SER A 537 -8.62 25.33 8.63
CA SER A 537 -8.97 26.76 8.72
C SER A 537 -8.14 27.58 7.74
N LEU A 538 -8.53 28.81 7.45
CA LEU A 538 -7.66 29.72 6.72
C LEU A 538 -6.40 30.01 7.56
N ALA A 539 -5.25 30.12 6.89
CA ALA A 539 -4.06 30.66 7.51
C ALA A 539 -4.34 32.10 7.97
N PRO A 540 -3.83 32.53 9.14
CA PRO A 540 -3.82 33.93 9.48
C PRO A 540 -3.06 34.69 8.39
N GLU A 541 -3.58 35.85 7.96
CA GLU A 541 -2.81 36.72 7.08
C GLU A 541 -1.50 37.07 7.78
N PRO A 542 -0.36 37.13 7.05
CA PRO A 542 0.87 37.59 7.64
C PRO A 542 0.61 38.98 8.22
N ASP A 543 0.73 39.12 9.54
CA ASP A 543 0.68 40.43 10.18
C ASP A 543 1.65 41.34 9.43
N GLU A 544 1.16 42.47 8.90
CA GLU A 544 2.02 43.55 8.44
C GLU A 544 2.90 43.96 9.64
N GLU A 545 4.10 43.39 9.74
CA GLU A 545 5.02 43.64 10.84
C GLU A 545 5.23 45.15 10.98
N HIS A 546 4.93 45.65 12.18
CA HIS A 546 5.62 46.74 12.88
C HIS A 546 6.69 47.52 12.09
N HIS A 547 6.28 48.26 11.07
CA HIS A 547 6.99 49.45 10.59
C HIS A 547 6.58 50.67 11.41
N SER A 548 6.84 50.61 12.72
CA SER A 548 6.97 51.82 13.54
C SER A 548 8.39 51.88 14.07
N GLN A 549 9.24 52.49 13.25
CA GLN A 549 10.47 53.13 13.71
C GLN A 549 10.19 53.90 15.02
N LYS A 550 10.74 53.42 16.14
CA LYS A 550 11.12 54.30 17.25
C LYS A 550 12.63 54.17 17.40
N GLY A 551 13.29 55.27 17.03
CA GLY A 551 14.74 55.40 16.89
C GLY A 551 15.53 55.23 18.20
N PRO A 552 16.86 55.38 18.11
CA PRO A 552 17.77 54.99 19.18
C PRO A 552 17.71 56.00 20.31
N ARG A 553 17.48 55.53 21.55
CA ARG A 553 17.89 56.28 22.74
C ARG A 553 19.28 55.81 23.14
N ARG A 554 20.26 56.65 22.82
CA ARG A 554 21.57 56.69 23.49
C ARG A 554 21.43 57.43 24.84
N ALA A 555 22.31 57.02 25.75
CA ALA A 555 22.61 57.54 27.09
C ALA A 555 21.62 57.17 28.21
#